data_AF-A0A221K1X0-F1
#
_entry.id   AF-A0A221K1X0-F1
#
_cell.length_a   1.000
_cell.length_b   1.000
_cell.length_c   1.000
_cell.angle_alpha   90.00
_cell.angle_beta   90.00
_cell.angle_gamma   90.00
#
_symmetry.space_group_name_H-M   'P 1'
#
loop_
_entity.id
_entity.type
_entity.pdbx_description
1 polymer ?
#
loop_
_entity_poly.entity_id
_entity_poly.type
_entity_poly.pdbx_seq_one_letter_code
_entity_poly.pdbx_strand_id
1 'polypeptide(L)'
;MRPSPLSALIAAQLMLVACTQFPELDAAVSKRAKAADYPALINVEPILARTENNGSAPEVIQSNLESRAAALRNRAARLKAGRVIDAPARTRLDQDPQTNR
;
A
#
# COMPACT_ATOMS: atom_id res chain seq x y z
N MET A 1 -13.74 36.83 -10.87
CA MET A 1 -14.92 36.63 -9.98
C MET A 1 -14.47 36.96 -8.57
N ARG A 2 -14.93 38.08 -7.99
CA ARG A 2 -14.52 38.48 -6.64
C ARG A 2 -15.41 37.72 -5.64
N PRO A 3 -14.85 36.91 -4.73
CA PRO A 3 -15.67 36.18 -3.77
C PRO A 3 -16.43 37.19 -2.88
N SER A 4 -17.70 36.91 -2.61
CA SER A 4 -18.49 37.74 -1.71
C SER A 4 -17.90 37.69 -0.29
N PRO A 5 -17.98 38.77 0.49
CA PRO A 5 -17.48 38.78 1.87
C PRO A 5 -18.16 37.71 2.75
N LEU A 6 -19.42 37.38 2.42
CA LEU A 6 -20.17 36.27 3.01
C LEU A 6 -19.50 34.91 2.78
N SER A 7 -19.03 34.65 1.56
CA SER A 7 -18.36 33.38 1.25
C SER A 7 -17.02 33.24 1.97
N ALA A 8 -16.31 34.35 2.18
CA ALA A 8 -15.06 34.36 2.96
C ALA A 8 -15.31 34.10 4.46
N LEU A 9 -16.39 34.66 5.01
CA LEU A 9 -16.76 34.49 6.42
C LEU A 9 -17.17 33.04 6.74
N ILE A 10 -17.93 32.41 5.85
CA ILE A 10 -18.30 30.99 5.96
C ILE A 10 -17.06 30.08 5.88
N ALA A 11 -16.16 30.35 4.93
CA ALA A 11 -14.92 29.57 4.81
C ALA A 11 -14.01 29.69 6.04
N ALA A 12 -13.94 30.87 6.66
CA ALA A 12 -13.21 31.08 7.91
C ALA A 12 -13.82 30.25 9.05
N GLN A 13 -15.14 30.22 9.20
CA GLN A 13 -15.81 29.43 10.23
C GLN A 13 -15.59 27.93 10.05
N LEU A 14 -15.61 27.41 8.81
CA LEU A 14 -15.30 25.99 8.56
C LEU A 14 -13.86 25.63 8.89
N MET A 15 -12.89 26.53 8.64
CA MET A 15 -11.49 26.31 9.02
C MET A 15 -11.29 26.21 10.54
N LEU A 16 -12.11 26.90 11.34
CA LEU A 16 -12.05 26.79 12.81
C LEU A 16 -12.58 25.43 13.32
N VAL A 17 -13.55 24.81 12.64
CA VAL A 17 -14.18 23.54 13.07
C VAL A 17 -13.52 22.32 12.42
N ALA A 18 -12.87 22.48 11.26
CA ALA A 18 -12.18 21.40 10.55
C ALA A 18 -10.90 20.91 11.26
N CYS A 19 -10.38 21.68 12.24
CA CYS A 19 -9.16 21.37 12.97
C CYS A 19 -9.38 20.69 14.33
N THR A 20 -10.53 20.06 14.63
CA THR A 20 -10.65 18.80 15.44
C THR A 20 -12.04 18.59 16.02
N GLN A 21 -12.63 17.42 15.74
CA GLN A 21 -13.36 16.67 16.78
C GLN A 21 -12.74 15.28 16.80
N PHE A 22 -11.58 15.16 17.45
CA PHE A 22 -11.04 13.85 17.79
C PHE A 22 -12.11 13.19 18.67
N PRO A 23 -12.65 12.02 18.29
CA PRO A 23 -13.58 11.32 19.17
C PRO A 23 -12.86 11.13 20.52
N GLU A 24 -13.58 11.30 21.65
CA GLU A 24 -13.02 11.10 22.98
C GLU A 24 -12.42 9.68 23.09
N LEU A 25 -11.16 9.52 22.72
CA LEU A 25 -10.42 8.26 22.82
C LEU A 25 -10.31 7.86 24.30
N ASP A 26 -10.38 8.85 25.19
CA ASP A 26 -10.51 8.67 26.63
C ASP A 26 -11.77 7.90 27.05
N ALA A 27 -12.86 7.95 26.27
CA ALA A 27 -14.06 7.17 26.53
C ALA A 27 -13.90 5.71 26.08
N ALA A 28 -13.00 5.42 25.14
CA ALA A 28 -12.71 4.05 24.69
C ALA A 28 -11.85 3.27 25.71
N VAL A 29 -11.12 3.96 26.59
CA VAL A 29 -10.29 3.33 27.62
C VAL A 29 -11.08 3.19 28.91
N SER A 30 -11.49 1.96 29.24
CA SER A 30 -12.21 1.68 30.49
C SER A 30 -11.43 2.12 31.74
N LYS A 31 -12.13 2.47 32.83
CA LYS A 31 -11.51 2.78 34.13
C LYS A 31 -10.58 1.67 34.60
N ARG A 32 -10.93 0.41 34.31
CA ARG A 32 -10.11 -0.77 34.58
C ARG A 32 -8.80 -0.75 33.81
N ALA A 33 -8.82 -0.38 32.53
CA ALA A 33 -7.62 -0.31 31.70
C ALA A 33 -6.68 0.83 32.14
N LYS A 34 -7.23 1.97 32.59
CA LYS A 34 -6.42 3.08 33.14
C LYS A 34 -5.74 2.73 34.47
N ALA A 35 -6.37 1.87 35.27
CA ALA A 35 -5.84 1.41 36.56
C ALA A 35 -5.07 0.09 36.46
N ALA A 36 -4.87 -0.45 35.26
CA ALA A 36 -4.11 -1.68 35.06
C ALA A 36 -2.61 -1.42 35.26
N ASP A 37 -1.92 -2.42 35.80
CA ASP A 37 -0.46 -2.37 35.89
C ASP A 37 0.16 -2.25 34.50
N TYR A 38 1.31 -1.58 34.44
CA TYR A 38 2.08 -1.48 33.21
C TYR A 38 2.50 -2.89 32.76
N PRO A 39 2.34 -3.26 31.48
CA PRO A 39 2.67 -4.59 31.01
C PRO A 39 4.17 -4.86 31.16
N ALA A 40 4.51 -6.11 31.45
CA ALA A 40 5.91 -6.54 31.45
C ALA A 40 6.50 -6.40 30.03
N LEU A 41 7.57 -5.63 29.90
CA LEU A 41 8.32 -5.54 28.66
C LEU A 41 9.09 -6.84 28.44
N ILE A 42 8.86 -7.49 27.31
CA ILE A 42 9.63 -8.66 26.88
C ILE A 42 10.71 -8.24 25.89
N ASN A 43 11.87 -8.88 25.95
CA ASN A 43 12.93 -8.65 24.98
C ASN A 43 12.52 -9.18 23.60
N VAL A 44 12.64 -8.35 22.57
CA VAL A 44 12.29 -8.70 21.19
C VAL A 44 13.40 -9.46 20.46
N GLU A 45 14.65 -9.33 20.93
CA GLU A 45 15.83 -9.97 20.33
C GLU A 45 15.69 -11.48 20.09
N PRO A 46 15.17 -12.29 21.05
CA PRO A 46 15.00 -13.72 20.84
C PRO A 46 13.95 -14.06 19.76
N ILE A 47 12.97 -13.19 19.56
CA ILE A 47 11.95 -13.35 18.53
C ILE A 47 12.57 -13.09 17.15
N LEU A 48 13.39 -12.04 17.04
CA LEU A 48 14.09 -11.68 15.80
C LEU A 48 15.11 -12.77 15.40
N ALA A 49 15.93 -13.23 16.34
CA ALA A 49 16.87 -14.33 16.10
C ALA A 49 16.18 -15.63 15.64
N ARG A 50 14.93 -15.86 16.08
CA ARG A 50 14.13 -16.99 15.60
C ARG A 50 13.67 -16.78 14.15
N THR A 51 13.34 -15.55 13.74
CA THR A 51 12.89 -15.27 12.37
C THR A 51 13.98 -15.43 11.31
N GLU A 52 15.23 -15.10 11.64
CA GLU A 52 16.38 -15.29 10.74
C GLU A 52 16.55 -16.76 10.34
N ASN A 53 16.19 -17.68 11.24
CA ASN A 53 16.30 -19.13 11.03
C ASN A 53 15.06 -19.77 10.38
N ASN A 54 13.97 -19.02 10.19
CA ASN A 54 12.69 -19.53 9.65
C ASN A 54 12.43 -19.10 8.19
N GLY A 55 13.32 -18.30 7.60
CA GLY A 55 13.27 -17.93 6.19
C GLY A 55 13.90 -18.98 5.28
N SER A 56 13.49 -19.03 4.01
CA SER A 56 14.30 -19.71 3.00
C SER A 56 15.63 -18.98 2.82
N ALA A 57 16.73 -19.71 2.68
CA ALA A 57 18.03 -19.12 2.42
C ALA A 57 17.96 -18.16 1.21
N PRO A 58 18.65 -17.00 1.23
CA PRO A 58 18.58 -16.02 0.15
C PRO A 58 18.84 -16.61 -1.24
N GLU A 59 19.72 -17.59 -1.34
CA GLU A 59 20.07 -18.31 -2.58
C GLU A 59 18.88 -19.12 -3.13
N VAL A 60 18.08 -19.71 -2.24
CA VAL A 60 16.86 -20.45 -2.60
C VAL A 60 15.79 -19.48 -3.11
N ILE A 61 15.66 -18.31 -2.49
CA ILE A 61 14.74 -17.26 -2.95
C ILE A 61 15.16 -16.76 -4.33
N GLN A 62 16.45 -16.48 -4.52
CA GLN A 62 17.00 -15.96 -5.77
C GLN A 62 16.78 -16.95 -6.93
N SER A 63 17.15 -18.22 -6.73
CA SER A 63 16.95 -19.27 -7.75
C SER A 63 15.47 -19.48 -8.09
N ASN A 64 14.57 -19.39 -7.11
CA ASN A 64 13.12 -19.44 -7.35
C ASN A 64 12.66 -18.27 -8.23
N LEU A 65 13.09 -17.04 -7.93
CA LEU A 65 12.73 -15.86 -8.70
C LEU A 65 13.27 -15.94 -10.13
N GLU A 66 14.50 -16.39 -10.33
CA GLU A 66 15.09 -16.59 -11.66
C GLU A 66 14.30 -17.61 -12.49
N SER A 67 13.94 -18.74 -11.89
CA SER A 67 13.15 -19.77 -12.57
C SER A 67 11.77 -19.24 -13.00
N ARG A 68 11.10 -18.47 -12.14
CA ARG A 68 9.81 -17.84 -12.43
C ARG A 68 9.94 -16.79 -13.53
N ALA A 69 10.99 -15.98 -13.47
CA ALA A 69 11.26 -14.97 -14.50
C ALA A 69 11.53 -15.63 -15.86
N ALA A 70 12.29 -16.72 -15.91
CA ALA A 70 12.52 -17.49 -17.13
C ALA A 70 11.21 -18.07 -17.70
N ALA A 71 10.38 -18.69 -16.85
CA ALA A 71 9.09 -19.22 -17.26
C ALA A 71 8.16 -18.13 -17.83
N LEU A 72 8.14 -16.94 -17.18
CA LEU A 72 7.34 -15.81 -17.63
C LEU A 72 7.83 -15.26 -18.99
N ARG A 73 9.15 -15.14 -19.18
CA ARG A 73 9.75 -14.73 -20.47
C ARG A 73 9.41 -15.72 -21.58
N ASN A 74 9.48 -17.03 -21.30
CA ASN A 74 9.10 -18.06 -22.27
C ASN A 74 7.62 -17.97 -22.64
N ARG A 75 6.74 -17.75 -21.66
CA ARG A 75 5.31 -17.53 -21.92
C ARG A 75 5.09 -16.28 -22.77
N ALA A 76 5.77 -15.18 -22.47
CA ALA A 76 5.67 -13.94 -23.25
C ALA A 76 6.16 -14.14 -24.70
N ALA A 77 7.27 -14.86 -24.91
CA ALA A 77 7.75 -15.20 -26.24
C ALA A 77 6.70 -15.99 -27.05
N ARG A 78 6.06 -16.99 -26.42
CA ARG A 78 4.96 -17.75 -27.05
C ARG A 78 3.76 -16.87 -27.41
N LEU A 79 3.37 -15.97 -26.50
CA LEU A 79 2.26 -15.04 -26.74
C LEU A 79 2.58 -14.03 -27.86
N LYS A 80 3.84 -13.61 -28.00
CA LYS A 80 4.29 -12.74 -29.09
C LYS A 80 4.38 -13.47 -30.42
N ALA A 81 4.76 -14.75 -30.42
CA ALA A 81 4.88 -15.56 -31.63
C ALA A 81 3.51 -15.95 -32.20
N GLY A 82 2.49 -16.13 -31.36
CA GLY A 82 1.11 -16.33 -31.81
C GLY A 82 0.43 -15.01 -32.16
N ARG A 83 -0.39 -14.98 -33.22
CA ARG A 83 -1.36 -13.89 -33.43
C ARG A 83 -2.52 -14.06 -32.45
N VAL A 84 -2.35 -13.55 -31.23
CA VAL A 84 -3.38 -13.57 -30.17
C VAL A 84 -4.34 -12.37 -30.30
N ILE A 85 -3.89 -11.29 -30.93
CA ILE A 85 -4.66 -10.07 -31.17
C ILE A 85 -4.63 -9.72 -32.66
N ASP A 86 -5.75 -9.24 -33.17
CA ASP A 86 -5.86 -8.79 -34.55
C ASP A 86 -5.14 -7.43 -34.75
N ALA A 87 -4.85 -7.11 -36.01
CA ALA A 87 -4.17 -5.85 -36.37
C ALA A 87 -4.86 -4.59 -35.79
N PRO A 88 -6.21 -4.44 -35.84
CA PRO A 88 -6.85 -3.26 -35.27
C PRO A 88 -6.82 -3.22 -33.74
N ALA A 89 -6.87 -4.36 -33.03
CA ALA A 89 -6.61 -4.36 -31.58
C ALA A 89 -5.17 -3.95 -31.26
N ARG A 90 -4.19 -4.38 -32.07
CA ARG A 90 -2.77 -4.00 -31.89
C ARG A 90 -2.56 -2.49 -31.99
N THR A 91 -3.14 -1.86 -33.01
CA THR A 91 -3.04 -0.40 -33.22
C THR A 91 -3.64 0.38 -32.05
N ARG A 92 -4.75 -0.09 -31.46
CA ARG A 92 -5.35 0.55 -30.27
C ARG A 92 -4.45 0.46 -29.04
N LEU A 93 -3.79 -0.68 -28.82
CA LEU A 93 -2.86 -0.88 -27.71
C LEU A 93 -1.60 0.00 -27.83
N ASP A 94 -1.03 0.11 -29.03
CA ASP A 94 0.16 0.93 -29.27
C ASP A 94 -0.14 2.45 -29.19
N GLN A 95 -1.42 2.82 -29.34
CA GLN A 95 -1.90 4.19 -29.20
C GLN A 95 -2.32 4.55 -27.78
N ASP A 96 -2.41 3.59 -26.84
CA ASP A 96 -2.81 3.87 -25.45
C ASP A 96 -1.66 4.57 -24.69
N PRO A 97 -1.79 5.87 -24.38
CA PRO A 97 -0.72 6.67 -23.78
C PRO A 97 -0.50 6.36 -22.28
N GLN A 98 -1.27 5.45 -21.67
CA GLN A 98 -1.13 5.09 -20.25
C GLN A 98 0.07 4.18 -19.93
N THR A 99 0.86 3.76 -20.92
CA THR A 99 2.02 2.85 -20.72
C THR A 99 3.33 3.55 -20.33
N ASN A 100 3.32 4.87 -20.13
CA ASN A 100 4.49 5.66 -19.68
C ASN A 100 4.13 6.59 -18.51
N ARG A 101 3.88 6.02 -17.33
CA ARG A 101 3.79 6.76 -16.07
C ARG A 101 4.42 5.98 -14.92
#